data_AF-A0ABD0QPS4-F1
#
_entry.id   AF-A0ABD0QPS4-F1
#
_cell.length_a   1.000
_cell.length_b   1.000
_cell.length_c   1.000
_cell.angle_alpha   90.00
_cell.angle_beta   90.00
_cell.angle_gamma   90.00
#
_symmetry.space_group_name_H-M   'P 1'
#
loop_
_entity.id
_entity.type
_entity.pdbx_description
1 polymer ?
#
loop_
_entity_poly.entity_id
_entity_poly.type
_entity_poly.pdbx_seq_one_letter_code
_entity_poly.pdbx_strand_id
1 'polypeptide(L)' 'GIKAVLAESYERIHRSNLVGMGIIPLEYLPGDNAESLGLTGRERYTVIIPPQLTPRMTVDIK' A
#
# COMPACT_ATOMS: atom_id res chain seq x y z
N GLY A 1 4.33 7.60 13.68
CA GLY A 1 4.29 8.26 12.36
C GLY A 1 3.88 7.27 11.30
N ILE A 2 3.25 7.73 10.21
CA ILE A 2 2.77 6.90 9.09
C ILE A 2 3.95 6.20 8.41
N LYS A 3 3.78 4.92 8.02
CA LYS A 3 4.83 4.10 7.40
C LYS A 3 4.46 3.60 6.00
N ALA A 4 3.18 3.35 5.77
CA ALA A 4 2.62 2.97 4.49
C ALA A 4 1.24 3.60 4.32
N VAL A 5 0.81 3.77 3.09
CA VAL A 5 -0.55 4.15 2.70
C VAL A 5 -1.07 3.07 1.77
N LEU A 6 -2.33 2.67 1.93
CA LEU A 6 -3.00 1.70 1.05
C LEU A 6 -4.21 2.41 0.42
N ALA A 7 -4.28 2.41 -0.91
CA ALA A 7 -5.35 3.07 -1.66
C ALA A 7 -5.69 2.30 -2.94
N GLU A 8 -6.84 2.57 -3.54
CA GLU A 8 -7.23 1.98 -4.84
C GLU A 8 -6.44 2.57 -6.00
N SER A 9 -6.06 3.84 -5.91
CA SER A 9 -5.21 4.50 -6.89
C SER A 9 -4.55 5.73 -6.29
N TYR A 10 -3.48 6.20 -6.92
CA TYR A 10 -2.79 7.44 -6.55
C TYR A 10 -2.70 8.39 -7.73
N GLU A 11 -2.84 9.69 -7.44
CA GLU A 11 -2.35 10.72 -8.34
C GLU A 11 -0.81 10.63 -8.46
N ARG A 12 -0.28 10.85 -9.66
CA ARG A 12 1.11 10.61 -10.03
C ARG A 12 2.10 11.41 -9.18
N ILE A 13 1.81 12.69 -8.91
CA ILE A 13 2.66 13.57 -8.11
C ILE A 13 2.54 13.19 -6.63
N HIS A 14 1.33 12.91 -6.14
CA HIS A 14 1.11 12.48 -4.76
C HIS A 14 1.89 11.20 -4.41
N ARG A 15 1.87 10.20 -5.32
CA ARG A 15 2.68 8.97 -5.16
C ARG A 15 4.17 9.28 -5.03
N SER A 16 4.69 10.16 -5.88
CA SER A 16 6.10 10.52 -5.88
C SER A 16 6.51 11.22 -4.58
N ASN A 17 5.65 12.06 -4.03
CA ASN A 17 5.88 12.73 -2.75
C ASN A 17 5.94 11.72 -1.59
N LEU A 18 5.02 10.74 -1.55
CA LEU A 18 5.02 9.70 -0.51
C LEU A 18 6.32 8.89 -0.53
N VAL A 19 6.76 8.46 -1.71
CA VAL A 19 8.04 7.75 -1.87
C VAL A 19 9.21 8.64 -1.41
N GLY A 20 9.21 9.93 -1.77
CA GLY A 20 10.25 10.87 -1.34
C GLY A 20 10.31 11.09 0.17
N MET A 21 9.20 10.89 0.89
CA MET A 21 9.13 10.94 2.35
C MET A 21 9.45 9.60 3.02
N GLY A 22 9.77 8.55 2.26
CA GLY A 22 9.99 7.20 2.78
C GLY A 22 8.72 6.48 3.24
N ILE A 23 7.55 6.92 2.74
CA ILE A 23 6.26 6.26 2.95
C ILE A 23 6.01 5.33 1.77
N ILE A 24 5.59 4.09 2.06
CA ILE A 24 5.31 3.08 1.03
C ILE A 24 3.89 3.29 0.48
N PRO A 25 3.71 3.66 -0.81
CA PRO A 25 2.39 3.75 -1.43
C PRO A 25 1.98 2.37 -1.96
N LEU A 26 1.15 1.67 -1.21
CA LEU A 26 0.54 0.40 -1.60
C LEU A 26 -0.75 0.66 -2.35
N GLU A 27 -0.97 -0.10 -3.42
CA GLU A 27 -2.18 -0.07 -4.22
C GLU A 27 -2.89 -1.43 -4.11
N TYR A 28 -4.21 -1.44 -4.04
CA TYR A 28 -4.98 -2.68 -4.12
C TYR A 28 -4.76 -3.36 -5.48
N LEU A 29 -5.01 -4.67 -5.54
CA LEU A 29 -5.04 -5.36 -6.82
C LEU A 29 -6.23 -4.88 -7.66
N PRO A 30 -6.16 -5.00 -9.00
CA PRO A 30 -7.26 -4.55 -9.86
C PRO A 30 -8.60 -5.20 -9.48
N GLY A 31 -9.57 -4.38 -9.10
CA GLY A 31 -10.90 -4.82 -8.71
C GLY A 31 -11.08 -5.05 -7.20
N ASP A 32 -10.01 -4.99 -6.42
CA ASP A 32 -10.09 -5.05 -4.96
C ASP A 32 -10.16 -3.66 -4.34
N ASN A 33 -10.87 -3.56 -3.21
CA ASN A 33 -10.91 -2.37 -2.38
C ASN A 33 -11.18 -2.77 -0.91
N ALA A 34 -11.24 -1.77 -0.03
CA ALA A 34 -11.49 -2.03 1.39
C ALA A 34 -12.83 -2.73 1.65
N GLU A 35 -13.87 -2.40 0.88
CA GLU A 35 -15.21 -2.97 1.05
C GLU A 35 -15.28 -4.42 0.54
N SER A 36 -14.70 -4.72 -0.62
CA SER A 36 -14.66 -6.06 -1.21
C SER A 36 -13.87 -7.03 -0.34
N LEU A 37 -12.84 -6.53 0.34
CA LEU A 37 -12.02 -7.28 1.28
C LEU A 37 -12.55 -7.25 2.73
N GLY A 38 -13.66 -6.54 2.99
CA GLY A 38 -14.29 -6.46 4.31
C GLY A 38 -13.44 -5.76 5.37
N LEU A 39 -12.53 -4.88 4.97
CA LEU A 39 -11.59 -4.16 5.84
C LEU A 39 -12.30 -2.99 6.53
N THR A 40 -12.27 -2.98 7.86
CA THR A 40 -12.92 -1.93 8.67
C THR A 40 -11.95 -0.80 9.07
N GLY A 41 -10.65 -1.00 8.87
CA GLY A 41 -9.58 -0.10 9.32
C GLY A 41 -9.28 -0.19 10.82
N ARG A 42 -9.93 -1.12 11.53
CA ARG A 42 -9.69 -1.40 12.96
C ARG A 42 -8.70 -2.54 13.17
N GLU A 43 -8.36 -3.23 12.10
CA GLU A 43 -7.41 -4.33 12.09
C GLU A 43 -5.97 -3.82 12.26
N ARG A 44 -5.09 -4.73 12.65
CA ARG A 44 -3.64 -4.47 12.65
C ARG A 44 -3.06 -5.07 11.39
N TYR A 45 -2.44 -4.22 10.59
CA TYR A 45 -1.83 -4.61 9.31
C TYR A 45 -0.32 -4.81 9.48
N THR A 46 0.16 -5.92 8.96
CA THR A 46 1.59 -6.26 8.87
C THR A 46 1.96 -6.37 7.40
N VAL A 47 2.79 -5.43 6.93
CA VAL A 47 3.28 -5.43 5.56
C VAL A 47 4.60 -6.19 5.51
N ILE A 48 4.66 -7.28 4.74
CA ILE A 48 5.86 -8.10 4.60
C ILE A 48 6.69 -7.57 3.44
N ILE A 49 7.85 -6.99 3.73
CA ILE A 49 8.76 -6.43 2.73
C ILE A 49 9.90 -7.43 2.47
N PRO A 50 10.04 -7.96 1.24
CA PRO A 50 11.14 -8.85 0.92
C PRO A 50 12.48 -8.09 0.80
N PRO A 51 13.62 -8.78 0.96
CA PRO A 51 14.95 -8.16 0.91
C PRO A 51 15.34 -7.67 -0.48
N GLN A 52 14.80 -8.26 -1.55
CA GLN A 52 14.94 -7.76 -2.91
C GLN A 52 13.61 -7.15 -3.37
N LEU A 53 13.67 -5.88 -3.79
CA LEU A 53 12.51 -5.15 -4.29
C LEU A 53 12.61 -4.97 -5.80
N THR A 54 11.49 -5.13 -6.48
CA THR A 54 11.33 -4.79 -7.90
C THR A 54 10.21 -3.77 -8.07
N PRO A 55 10.26 -2.90 -9.10
CA PRO A 55 9.20 -1.95 -9.36
C PRO A 55 7.85 -2.65 -9.55
N ARG A 56 6.80 -2.13 -8.88
CA ARG A 56 5.42 -2.67 -8.92
C ARG A 56 5.28 -4.12 -8.43
N MET A 57 6.19 -4.55 -7.57
CA MET A 57 6.08 -5.84 -6.87
C MET A 57 4.78 -5.91 -6.06
N THR A 58 4.11 -7.06 -6.13
CA THR A 58 3.03 -7.42 -5.22
C THR A 58 3.63 -7.87 -3.88
N VAL A 59 3.07 -7.38 -2.79
CA VAL A 59 3.48 -7.73 -1.42
C VAL A 59 2.27 -8.23 -0.63
N ASP A 60 2.51 -9.19 0.26
CA ASP A 60 1.47 -9.71 1.13
C ASP A 60 1.30 -8.82 2.37
N ILE A 61 0.04 -8.62 2.75
CA ILE A 61 -0.37 -7.91 3.96
C ILE A 61 -1.17 -8.88 4.84
N LYS A 62 -0.81 -8.97 6.12
CA LYS A 62 -1.49 -9.80 7.12
C LYS A 62 -2.18 -8.96 8.19
#